data_AF-A0A4S5A8G0-F1
#
_entry.id   AF-A0A4S5A8G0-F1
#
_cell.length_a   1.000
_cell.length_b   1.000
_cell.length_c   1.000
_cell.angle_alpha   90.00
_cell.angle_beta   90.00
_cell.angle_gamma   90.00
#
_symmetry.space_group_name_H-M   'P 1'
#
loop_
_entity.id
_entity.type
_entity.pdbx_description
1 polymer ?
#
loop_
_entity_poly.entity_id
_entity_poly.type
_entity_poly.pdbx_seq_one_letter_code
_entity_poly.pdbx_strand_id
1 'polypeptide(L)'
;MRLDTVRPIYEHSGPFVSLHLDVSRDTEDARQQLDARWTTTRHDLERADVSADLLGELEERLRAPTHVAGPARRTIVATSDEVLFDDVRSGTTTWPESVGVGPLPDLAGWVSMADGQFPFLLVRADRLGADLELYVAGNSARAESQSVEGSDLHLQKVPDGDWAQKKFQQRSENQWHENAQLAVAAIEHLLVGRGVRLVVISGDVRARADMAQMLGERDDVTIVQTDAGGGRAAGGSDEALWAEIHRALADLEAHSVDLIAQRLARGLAVAEGVVTGPDAVADAMVNGAVEQVVLDLPDARAVGVSAADHPGLALPASATDAGELPADQVLLAAAALTDAEVSVVPHEMPLPRELTLSSGVAALLRWDDRTPTEGETPAAGD
;
A
#
# COMPACT_ATOMS: atom_id res chain seq x y z
N MET A 1 -5.86 -0.77 -3.28
CA MET A 1 -5.14 -2.07 -3.26
C MET A 1 -6.08 -3.25 -3.03
N ARG A 2 -5.70 -4.48 -3.39
CA ARG A 2 -6.38 -5.72 -2.96
C ARG A 2 -5.83 -6.23 -1.63
N LEU A 3 -6.66 -6.95 -0.87
CA LEU A 3 -6.34 -7.44 0.48
C LEU A 3 -5.95 -8.93 0.53
N ASP A 4 -5.42 -9.48 -0.57
CA ASP A 4 -5.12 -10.91 -0.70
C ASP A 4 -4.16 -11.43 0.40
N THR A 5 -3.19 -10.61 0.82
CA THR A 5 -2.21 -10.97 1.86
C THR A 5 -2.85 -11.19 3.24
N VAL A 6 -3.91 -10.44 3.56
CA VAL A 6 -4.59 -10.50 4.87
C VAL A 6 -5.90 -11.29 4.82
N ARG A 7 -6.37 -11.65 3.62
CA ARG A 7 -7.56 -12.49 3.43
C ARG A 7 -7.56 -13.78 4.27
N PRO A 8 -6.45 -14.56 4.38
CA PRO A 8 -6.44 -15.78 5.18
C PRO A 8 -6.75 -15.57 6.67
N ILE A 9 -6.52 -14.37 7.20
CA ILE A 9 -6.85 -14.03 8.59
C ILE A 9 -8.36 -14.20 8.82
N TYR A 10 -9.17 -13.75 7.87
CA TYR A 10 -10.63 -13.76 7.98
C TYR A 10 -11.26 -15.15 7.76
N GLU A 11 -10.47 -16.16 7.39
CA GLU A 11 -10.92 -17.55 7.33
C GLU A 11 -10.95 -18.22 8.72
N HIS A 12 -10.32 -17.59 9.71
CA HIS A 12 -10.32 -18.03 11.10
C HIS A 12 -11.49 -17.43 11.87
N SER A 13 -11.94 -18.13 12.91
CA SER A 13 -12.88 -17.57 13.87
C SER A 13 -12.10 -16.91 15.00
N GLY A 14 -12.48 -15.69 15.37
CA GLY A 14 -11.89 -14.97 16.50
C GLY A 14 -12.24 -15.60 17.87
N PRO A 15 -11.89 -14.92 18.98
CA PRO A 15 -11.41 -13.54 19.02
C PRO A 15 -10.00 -13.38 18.45
N PHE A 16 -9.74 -12.21 17.86
CA PHE A 16 -8.46 -11.83 17.30
C PHE A 16 -7.72 -10.91 18.26
N VAL A 17 -6.43 -11.19 18.47
CA VAL A 17 -5.49 -10.27 19.12
C VAL A 17 -4.80 -9.47 18.01
N SER A 18 -4.94 -8.15 18.02
CA SER A 18 -4.37 -7.25 17.01
C SER A 18 -3.39 -6.28 17.67
N LEU A 19 -2.18 -6.19 17.12
CA LEU A 19 -1.14 -5.25 17.52
C LEU A 19 -0.66 -4.49 16.30
N HIS A 20 -0.61 -3.16 16.39
CA HIS A 20 0.06 -2.29 15.42
C HIS A 20 0.97 -1.33 16.19
N LEU A 21 2.26 -1.64 16.24
CA LEU A 21 3.22 -0.96 17.14
C LEU A 21 4.40 -0.37 16.37
N ASP A 22 4.96 0.71 16.92
CA ASP A 22 6.27 1.25 16.56
C ASP A 22 7.37 0.26 16.95
N VAL A 23 8.12 -0.20 15.96
CA VAL A 23 9.29 -1.07 16.13
C VAL A 23 10.55 -0.45 15.53
N SER A 24 10.54 0.87 15.32
CA SER A 24 11.67 1.64 14.82
C SER A 24 12.92 1.39 15.66
N ARG A 25 14.10 1.45 15.03
CA ARG A 25 15.40 1.22 15.69
C ARG A 25 16.40 2.32 15.36
N ASP A 26 15.89 3.50 15.07
CA ASP A 26 16.63 4.68 14.62
C ASP A 26 17.09 5.59 15.77
N THR A 27 16.70 5.29 17.01
CA THR A 27 17.19 5.96 18.23
C THR A 27 17.93 4.98 19.17
N GLU A 28 18.80 5.52 20.03
CA GLU A 28 19.57 4.73 21.00
C GLU A 28 18.67 4.02 22.04
N ASP A 29 17.56 4.65 22.39
CA ASP A 29 16.61 4.19 23.40
C ASP A 29 15.41 3.41 22.83
N ALA A 30 15.33 3.24 21.51
CA ALA A 30 14.19 2.60 20.84
C ALA A 30 13.82 1.23 21.42
N ARG A 31 14.82 0.40 21.76
CA ARG A 31 14.60 -0.90 22.40
C ARG A 31 13.98 -0.79 23.78
N GLN A 32 14.42 0.17 24.59
CA GLN A 32 13.88 0.39 25.94
C GLN A 32 12.46 0.94 25.88
N GLN A 33 12.16 1.81 24.90
CA GLN A 33 10.81 2.30 24.66
C GLN A 33 9.86 1.16 24.25
N LEU A 34 10.30 0.28 23.34
CA LEU A 34 9.53 -0.90 22.96
C LEU A 34 9.27 -1.82 24.16
N ASP A 35 10.26 -2.03 25.04
CA ASP A 35 10.11 -2.86 26.24
C ASP A 35 9.12 -2.27 27.25
N ALA A 36 9.17 -0.95 27.45
CA ALA A 36 8.23 -0.25 28.32
C ALA A 36 6.80 -0.33 27.76
N ARG A 37 6.65 -0.17 26.44
CA ARG A 37 5.36 -0.32 25.76
C ARG A 37 4.84 -1.74 25.89
N TRP A 38 5.66 -2.74 25.57
CA TRP A 38 5.29 -4.16 25.68
C TRP A 38 4.86 -4.53 27.10
N THR A 39 5.52 -4.01 28.13
CA THR A 39 5.12 -4.26 29.53
C THR A 39 3.68 -3.82 29.79
N THR A 40 3.27 -2.67 29.24
CA THR A 40 1.90 -2.14 29.39
C THR A 40 0.93 -2.97 28.55
N THR A 41 1.24 -3.17 27.26
CA THR A 41 0.48 -4.01 26.32
C THR A 41 0.22 -5.40 26.88
N ARG A 42 1.24 -6.05 27.43
CA ARG A 42 1.16 -7.39 28.01
C ARG A 42 0.14 -7.44 29.13
N HIS A 43 0.17 -6.47 30.05
CA HIS A 43 -0.81 -6.42 31.15
C HIS A 43 -2.25 -6.23 30.66
N ASP A 44 -2.46 -5.47 29.59
CA ASP A 44 -3.80 -5.28 29.01
C ASP A 44 -4.30 -6.55 28.33
N LEU A 45 -3.43 -7.27 27.62
CA LEU A 45 -3.75 -8.54 26.99
C LEU A 45 -3.96 -9.68 28.03
N GLU A 46 -3.20 -9.70 29.13
CA GLU A 46 -3.42 -10.63 30.24
C GLU A 46 -4.81 -10.42 30.87
N ARG A 47 -5.28 -9.18 30.98
CA ARG A 47 -6.64 -8.87 31.46
C ARG A 47 -7.74 -9.26 30.47
N ALA A 48 -7.40 -9.41 29.20
CA ALA A 48 -8.28 -9.88 28.14
C ALA A 48 -8.19 -11.42 27.95
N ASP A 49 -7.67 -12.14 28.96
CA ASP A 49 -7.54 -13.60 29.00
C ASP A 49 -6.67 -14.19 27.87
N VAL A 50 -5.73 -13.41 27.33
CA VAL A 50 -4.75 -13.92 26.35
C VAL A 50 -3.75 -14.85 27.05
N SER A 51 -3.49 -16.01 26.44
CA SER A 51 -2.63 -17.05 27.04
C SER A 51 -1.18 -16.58 27.21
N ALA A 52 -0.53 -17.04 28.28
CA ALA A 52 0.87 -16.69 28.54
C ALA A 52 1.81 -17.16 27.43
N ASP A 53 1.48 -18.28 26.77
CA ASP A 53 2.24 -18.84 25.65
C ASP A 53 2.17 -17.91 24.44
N LEU A 54 0.97 -17.46 24.06
CA LEU A 54 0.80 -16.49 22.96
C LEU A 54 1.49 -15.16 23.28
N LEU A 55 1.37 -14.66 24.52
CA LEU A 55 2.09 -13.45 24.94
C LEU A 55 3.61 -13.62 24.80
N GLY A 56 4.16 -14.79 25.12
CA GLY A 56 5.57 -15.09 24.91
C GLY A 56 5.96 -15.03 23.43
N GLU A 57 5.15 -15.61 22.55
CA GLU A 57 5.39 -15.56 21.10
C GLU A 57 5.30 -14.14 20.55
N LEU A 58 4.29 -13.36 20.95
CA LEU A 58 4.15 -11.95 20.55
C LEU A 58 5.35 -11.12 20.99
N GLU A 59 5.86 -11.33 22.20
CA GLU A 59 7.06 -10.67 22.71
C GLU A 59 8.30 -11.00 21.87
N GLU A 60 8.53 -12.28 21.59
CA GLU A 60 9.66 -12.72 20.77
C GLU A 60 9.62 -12.09 19.38
N ARG A 61 8.42 -12.08 18.76
CA ARG A 61 8.19 -11.44 17.48
C ARG A 61 8.51 -9.96 17.56
N LEU A 62 7.90 -9.19 18.45
CA LEU A 62 8.16 -7.74 18.57
C LEU A 62 9.65 -7.41 18.75
N ARG A 63 10.39 -8.25 19.48
CA ARG A 63 11.84 -8.08 19.71
C ARG A 63 12.71 -8.51 18.52
N ALA A 64 12.18 -9.29 17.58
CA ALA A 64 12.92 -9.74 16.43
C ALA A 64 13.43 -8.55 15.59
N PRO A 65 14.63 -8.65 14.97
CA PRO A 65 15.12 -7.62 14.07
C PRO A 65 14.11 -7.32 12.95
N THR A 66 13.88 -6.05 12.69
CA THR A 66 12.92 -5.59 11.69
C THR A 66 13.45 -5.73 10.26
N HIS A 67 14.77 -5.83 10.09
CA HIS A 67 15.47 -5.87 8.81
C HIS A 67 15.15 -4.70 7.85
N VAL A 68 14.56 -3.63 8.37
CA VAL A 68 14.29 -2.37 7.67
C VAL A 68 15.01 -1.23 8.38
N ALA A 69 15.47 -0.24 7.61
CA ALA A 69 16.13 0.95 8.13
C ALA A 69 15.11 2.06 8.41
N GLY A 70 15.40 2.89 9.43
CA GLY A 70 14.56 4.04 9.78
C GLY A 70 13.26 3.68 10.53
N PRO A 71 12.25 4.56 10.46
CA PRO A 71 10.95 4.33 11.07
C PRO A 71 10.28 3.06 10.55
N ALA A 72 9.66 2.30 11.44
CA ALA A 72 8.98 1.05 11.10
C ALA A 72 7.79 0.74 12.02
N ARG A 73 6.73 0.21 11.43
CA ARG A 73 5.58 -0.36 12.15
C ARG A 73 5.54 -1.86 11.95
N ARG A 74 5.12 -2.57 13.00
CA ARG A 74 4.82 -3.99 12.93
C ARG A 74 3.36 -4.23 13.23
N THR A 75 2.69 -4.94 12.35
CA THR A 75 1.33 -5.41 12.56
C THR A 75 1.35 -6.91 12.80
N ILE A 76 0.79 -7.34 13.93
CA ILE A 76 0.61 -8.76 14.27
C ILE A 76 -0.88 -9.01 14.50
N VAL A 77 -1.41 -10.05 13.87
CA VAL A 77 -2.74 -10.58 14.16
C VAL A 77 -2.63 -12.05 14.56
N ALA A 78 -3.26 -12.41 15.67
CA ALA A 78 -3.29 -13.77 16.19
C ALA A 78 -4.72 -14.19 16.60
N THR A 79 -4.97 -15.48 16.65
CA THR A 79 -6.10 -16.08 17.40
C THR A 79 -5.65 -16.38 18.83
N SER A 80 -6.41 -17.19 19.58
CA SER A 80 -5.96 -17.69 20.90
C SER A 80 -4.75 -18.62 20.83
N ASP A 81 -4.53 -19.28 19.68
CA ASP A 81 -3.66 -20.45 19.57
C ASP A 81 -2.47 -20.22 18.61
N GLU A 82 -2.59 -19.28 17.67
CA GLU A 82 -1.54 -19.04 16.67
C GLU A 82 -1.51 -17.60 16.15
N VAL A 83 -0.31 -17.18 15.71
CA VAL A 83 -0.12 -15.93 14.96
C VAL A 83 -0.44 -16.16 13.49
N LEU A 84 -1.49 -15.49 13.00
CA LEU A 84 -1.98 -15.60 11.62
C LEU A 84 -1.26 -14.65 10.66
N PHE A 85 -0.81 -13.50 11.17
CA PHE A 85 -0.22 -12.45 10.37
C PHE A 85 0.84 -11.71 11.16
N ASP A 86 1.96 -11.43 10.51
CA ASP A 86 3.09 -10.73 11.09
C ASP A 86 3.86 -10.03 9.96
N ASP A 87 3.70 -8.71 9.87
CA ASP A 87 4.29 -7.90 8.81
C ASP A 87 4.92 -6.64 9.37
N VAL A 88 6.11 -6.30 8.85
CA VAL A 88 6.87 -5.12 9.23
C VAL A 88 6.95 -4.20 8.02
N ARG A 89 6.41 -2.99 8.14
CA ARG A 89 6.45 -1.96 7.11
C ARG A 89 7.36 -0.82 7.53
N SER A 90 8.25 -0.41 6.64
CA SER A 90 9.06 0.79 6.82
C SER A 90 8.23 2.06 6.54
N GLY A 91 8.70 3.17 7.07
CA GLY A 91 8.08 4.48 6.89
C GLY A 91 7.26 4.93 8.09
N THR A 92 6.85 6.19 8.04
CA THR A 92 6.03 6.82 9.08
C THR A 92 4.55 6.72 8.71
N THR A 93 3.70 6.62 9.73
CA THR A 93 2.25 6.70 9.57
C THR A 93 1.68 7.67 10.60
N THR A 94 0.65 8.42 10.21
CA THR A 94 -0.14 9.25 11.12
C THR A 94 -1.15 8.42 11.90
N TRP A 95 -1.40 7.17 11.49
CA TRP A 95 -2.27 6.26 12.22
C TRP A 95 -1.64 5.90 13.59
N PRO A 96 -2.43 5.95 14.68
CA PRO A 96 -1.92 5.66 16.01
C PRO A 96 -1.55 4.18 16.18
N GLU A 97 -0.73 3.90 17.19
CA GLU A 97 -0.55 2.54 17.67
C GLU A 97 -1.87 1.98 18.17
N SER A 98 -2.13 0.69 17.92
CA SER A 98 -3.31 0.01 18.43
C SER A 98 -2.96 -1.36 19.01
N VAL A 99 -3.67 -1.71 20.08
CA VAL A 99 -3.63 -3.03 20.72
C VAL A 99 -5.07 -3.33 21.11
N GLY A 100 -5.56 -4.52 20.75
CA GLY A 100 -6.91 -4.91 21.12
C GLY A 100 -7.17 -6.39 20.95
N VAL A 101 -8.19 -6.86 21.66
CA VAL A 101 -8.81 -8.16 21.45
C VAL A 101 -10.23 -7.93 20.98
N GLY A 102 -10.61 -8.49 19.84
CA GLY A 102 -11.90 -8.19 19.22
C GLY A 102 -12.43 -9.32 18.34
N PRO A 103 -13.69 -9.23 17.92
CA PRO A 103 -14.32 -10.22 17.03
C PRO A 103 -13.82 -10.12 15.58
N LEU A 104 -13.23 -8.99 15.21
CA LEU A 104 -12.51 -8.74 13.95
C LEU A 104 -11.08 -8.26 14.25
N PRO A 105 -10.12 -8.52 13.36
CA PRO A 105 -8.78 -7.95 13.47
C PRO A 105 -8.78 -6.43 13.18
N ASP A 106 -8.00 -5.67 13.95
CA ASP A 106 -7.74 -4.27 13.67
C ASP A 106 -6.55 -4.15 12.70
N LEU A 107 -6.87 -3.96 11.41
CA LEU A 107 -5.88 -3.80 10.34
C LEU A 107 -5.80 -2.36 9.79
N ALA A 108 -6.49 -1.39 10.39
CA ALA A 108 -6.57 -0.03 9.84
C ALA A 108 -5.18 0.61 9.68
N GLY A 109 -4.31 0.47 10.68
CA GLY A 109 -2.93 1.00 10.62
C GLY A 109 -2.04 0.28 9.61
N TRP A 110 -2.29 -1.00 9.37
CA TRP A 110 -1.58 -1.74 8.31
C TRP A 110 -2.03 -1.28 6.94
N VAL A 111 -3.35 -1.17 6.71
CA VAL A 111 -3.94 -0.74 5.44
C VAL A 111 -3.50 0.69 5.10
N SER A 112 -3.46 1.59 6.09
CA SER A 112 -3.02 2.98 5.87
C SER A 112 -1.59 3.08 5.35
N MET A 113 -0.72 2.13 5.73
CA MET A 113 0.64 2.06 5.21
C MET A 113 0.70 1.29 3.88
N ALA A 114 -0.04 0.18 3.78
CA ALA A 114 0.05 -0.72 2.64
C ALA A 114 -0.47 -0.09 1.33
N ASP A 115 -1.52 0.75 1.38
CA ASP A 115 -2.10 1.35 0.16
C ASP A 115 -1.13 2.30 -0.57
N GLY A 116 -0.22 2.95 0.17
CA GLY A 116 0.84 3.81 -0.38
C GLY A 116 2.15 3.11 -0.73
N GLN A 117 2.30 1.82 -0.38
CA GLN A 117 3.54 1.06 -0.58
C GLN A 117 3.47 0.21 -1.85
N PHE A 118 4.10 0.69 -2.91
CA PHE A 118 4.19 -0.01 -4.20
C PHE A 118 5.63 -0.07 -4.70
N PRO A 119 6.00 -1.08 -5.50
CA PRO A 119 7.32 -1.15 -6.10
C PRO A 119 7.59 -0.02 -7.10
N PHE A 120 8.81 0.50 -7.10
CA PHE A 120 9.32 1.40 -8.14
C PHE A 120 10.73 1.02 -8.55
N LEU A 121 11.09 1.33 -9.79
CA LEU A 121 12.38 0.99 -10.37
C LEU A 121 13.24 2.24 -10.55
N LEU A 122 14.45 2.24 -10.00
CA LEU A 122 15.49 3.21 -10.31
C LEU A 122 16.43 2.61 -11.35
N VAL A 123 16.58 3.29 -12.49
CA VAL A 123 17.45 2.89 -13.59
C VAL A 123 18.57 3.91 -13.70
N ARG A 124 19.81 3.49 -13.45
CA ARG A 124 21.00 4.32 -13.63
C ARG A 124 21.66 3.94 -14.94
N ALA A 125 21.38 4.74 -15.97
CA ALA A 125 21.81 4.48 -17.34
C ALA A 125 23.12 5.21 -17.69
N ASP A 126 24.03 4.51 -18.36
CA ASP A 126 25.21 5.11 -18.96
C ASP A 126 25.40 4.65 -20.42
N ARG A 127 26.58 4.87 -21.00
CA ARG A 127 26.85 4.50 -22.40
C ARG A 127 27.14 3.01 -22.59
N LEU A 128 27.41 2.28 -21.51
CA LEU A 128 27.75 0.85 -21.50
C LEU A 128 26.53 -0.02 -21.18
N GLY A 129 25.54 0.53 -20.45
CA GLY A 129 24.27 -0.14 -20.19
C GLY A 129 23.48 0.54 -19.06
N ALA A 130 22.97 -0.26 -18.13
CA ALA A 130 22.16 0.26 -17.02
C ALA A 130 22.20 -0.64 -15.78
N ASP A 131 22.19 0.00 -14.61
CA ASP A 131 21.87 -0.65 -13.33
C ASP A 131 20.40 -0.40 -12.99
N LEU A 132 19.67 -1.48 -12.73
CA LEU A 132 18.25 -1.50 -12.39
C LEU A 132 18.13 -1.87 -10.91
N GLU A 133 17.48 -1.02 -10.13
CA GLU A 133 17.31 -1.20 -8.69
C GLU A 133 15.83 -1.11 -8.33
N LEU A 134 15.30 -2.18 -7.76
CA LEU A 134 13.91 -2.26 -7.32
C LEU A 134 13.82 -1.79 -5.87
N TYR A 135 12.93 -0.84 -5.63
CA TYR A 135 12.60 -0.30 -4.32
C TYR A 135 11.10 -0.43 -4.06
N VAL A 136 10.68 -0.20 -2.82
CA VAL A 136 9.28 -0.07 -2.44
C VAL A 136 9.08 1.35 -1.91
N ALA A 137 8.05 2.06 -2.37
CA ALA A 137 7.72 3.39 -1.86
C ALA A 137 7.60 3.36 -0.33
N GLY A 138 8.14 4.37 0.36
CA GLY A 138 8.22 4.37 1.84
C GLY A 138 9.30 3.44 2.44
N ASN A 139 10.08 2.74 1.60
CA ASN A 139 11.28 2.01 1.99
C ASN A 139 12.48 2.51 1.18
N SER A 140 13.50 3.03 1.88
CA SER A 140 14.75 3.44 1.24
C SER A 140 15.73 2.28 1.01
N ALA A 141 15.45 1.10 1.57
CA ALA A 141 16.25 -0.08 1.33
C ALA A 141 15.93 -0.69 -0.04
N ARG A 142 16.99 -1.03 -0.78
CA ARG A 142 16.89 -1.69 -2.08
C ARG A 142 16.42 -3.13 -1.90
N ALA A 143 15.34 -3.49 -2.58
CA ALA A 143 14.79 -4.84 -2.54
C ALA A 143 15.59 -5.80 -3.45
N GLU A 144 15.88 -5.36 -4.68
CA GLU A 144 16.61 -6.15 -5.68
C GLU A 144 17.49 -5.23 -6.55
N SER A 145 18.55 -5.79 -7.14
CA SER A 145 19.38 -5.11 -8.13
C SER A 145 19.72 -6.04 -9.30
N GLN A 146 19.84 -5.47 -10.49
CA GLN A 146 20.25 -6.13 -11.73
C GLN A 146 21.10 -5.16 -12.55
N SER A 147 22.19 -5.64 -13.16
CA SER A 147 23.04 -4.83 -14.03
C SER A 147 23.04 -5.39 -15.45
N VAL A 148 23.01 -4.50 -16.44
CA VAL A 148 23.04 -4.82 -17.88
C VAL A 148 24.25 -4.13 -18.48
N GLU A 149 25.20 -4.90 -19.03
CA GLU A 149 26.41 -4.40 -19.70
C GLU A 149 26.62 -5.10 -21.05
N GLY A 150 26.74 -4.36 -22.15
CA GLY A 150 27.12 -4.93 -23.46
C GLY A 150 26.18 -6.05 -23.93
N SER A 151 26.72 -7.12 -24.53
CA SER A 151 25.96 -8.28 -25.01
C SER A 151 25.60 -9.32 -23.95
N ASP A 152 26.00 -9.12 -22.68
CA ASP A 152 25.92 -10.13 -21.63
C ASP A 152 25.00 -9.68 -20.49
N LEU A 153 23.88 -10.39 -20.31
CA LEU A 153 22.99 -10.25 -19.15
C LEU A 153 23.62 -10.96 -17.94
N HIS A 154 24.18 -10.21 -16.99
CA HIS A 154 24.64 -10.76 -15.72
C HIS A 154 23.58 -10.55 -14.63
N LEU A 155 22.86 -11.63 -14.30
CA LEU A 155 21.98 -11.66 -13.13
C LEU A 155 22.84 -11.90 -11.88
N GLN A 156 23.12 -10.86 -11.10
CA GLN A 156 23.68 -11.01 -9.75
C GLN A 156 22.72 -10.42 -8.71
N LYS A 157 22.30 -11.25 -7.76
CA LYS A 157 21.65 -10.80 -6.52
C LYS A 157 22.77 -10.43 -5.55
N VAL A 158 23.11 -9.14 -5.43
CA VAL A 158 24.19 -8.68 -4.54
C VAL A 158 23.57 -8.14 -3.24
N PRO A 159 23.87 -8.73 -2.06
CA PRO A 159 23.58 -8.09 -0.77
C PRO A 159 24.47 -6.86 -0.59
N ASP A 160 24.01 -5.92 0.23
CA ASP A 160 24.60 -4.60 0.48
C ASP A 160 26.13 -4.50 0.40
N GLY A 161 26.58 -3.48 -0.36
CA GLY A 161 27.95 -2.99 -0.36
C GLY A 161 28.86 -3.63 -1.40
N ASP A 162 29.03 -2.96 -2.54
CA ASP A 162 30.31 -2.48 -3.09
C ASP A 162 30.03 -2.03 -4.53
N TRP A 163 30.31 -0.77 -4.84
CA TRP A 163 30.14 -0.23 -6.18
C TRP A 163 31.18 -0.88 -7.08
N ALA A 164 30.76 -1.80 -7.96
CA ALA A 164 31.66 -2.42 -8.93
C ALA A 164 32.13 -1.37 -9.95
N GLN A 165 33.22 -0.69 -9.63
CA GLN A 165 33.90 0.24 -10.53
C GLN A 165 34.39 -0.52 -11.77
N LYS A 166 33.91 -0.18 -12.97
CA LYS A 166 34.47 -0.72 -14.23
C LYS A 166 34.94 0.34 -15.22
N LYS A 167 35.95 -0.14 -15.97
CA LYS A 167 36.90 0.56 -16.83
C LYS A 167 36.27 1.04 -18.14
N PHE A 168 36.60 2.27 -18.51
CA PHE A 168 36.28 2.87 -19.80
C PHE A 168 37.01 2.19 -20.97
N GLN A 169 36.24 1.69 -21.95
CA GLN A 169 36.70 1.53 -23.34
C GLN A 169 35.71 2.21 -24.29
N GLN A 170 36.23 3.01 -25.21
CA GLN A 170 35.46 3.71 -26.24
C GLN A 170 34.95 2.73 -27.30
N ARG A 171 33.64 2.70 -27.55
CA ARG A 171 33.01 2.05 -28.71
C ARG A 171 31.88 2.91 -29.30
N SER A 172 31.51 2.60 -30.55
CA SER A 172 30.72 3.45 -31.48
C SER A 172 29.22 3.53 -31.17
N GLU A 173 28.54 4.48 -31.82
CA GLU A 173 27.13 4.82 -31.63
C GLU A 173 26.14 3.63 -31.82
N ASN A 174 26.44 2.66 -32.69
CA ASN A 174 25.58 1.48 -32.88
C ASN A 174 25.51 0.59 -31.62
N GLN A 175 26.60 0.52 -30.85
CA GLN A 175 26.65 -0.29 -29.63
C GLN A 175 25.76 0.31 -28.53
N TRP A 176 25.56 1.63 -28.52
CA TRP A 176 24.76 2.29 -27.47
C TRP A 176 23.27 2.02 -27.62
N HIS A 177 22.76 2.04 -28.85
CA HIS A 177 21.35 1.74 -29.11
C HIS A 177 21.03 0.29 -28.78
N GLU A 178 21.93 -0.65 -29.10
CA GLU A 178 21.81 -2.06 -28.71
C GLU A 178 21.81 -2.23 -27.18
N ASN A 179 22.68 -1.53 -26.46
CA ASN A 179 22.71 -1.57 -24.99
C ASN A 179 21.43 -0.99 -24.37
N ALA A 180 20.89 0.09 -24.93
CA ALA A 180 19.63 0.67 -24.49
C ALA A 180 18.46 -0.31 -24.70
N GLN A 181 18.41 -1.01 -25.83
CA GLN A 181 17.40 -2.05 -26.07
C GLN A 181 17.47 -3.19 -25.05
N LEU A 182 18.67 -3.63 -24.67
CA LEU A 182 18.84 -4.67 -23.64
C LEU A 182 18.39 -4.19 -22.25
N ALA A 183 18.71 -2.94 -21.88
CA ALA A 183 18.24 -2.35 -20.64
C ALA A 183 16.71 -2.24 -20.62
N VAL A 184 16.09 -1.79 -21.72
CA VAL A 184 14.63 -1.70 -21.86
C VAL A 184 13.98 -3.07 -21.74
N ALA A 185 14.52 -4.11 -22.39
CA ALA A 185 14.01 -5.47 -22.26
C ALA A 185 14.09 -5.99 -20.81
N ALA A 186 15.15 -5.64 -20.08
CA ALA A 186 15.28 -5.97 -18.66
C ALA A 186 14.25 -5.21 -17.79
N ILE A 187 14.02 -3.92 -18.07
CA ILE A 187 12.96 -3.13 -17.43
C ILE A 187 11.62 -3.80 -17.67
N GLU A 188 11.27 -4.09 -18.92
CA GLU A 188 9.99 -4.72 -19.29
C GLU A 188 9.79 -6.05 -18.58
N HIS A 189 10.83 -6.87 -18.45
CA HIS A 189 10.76 -8.11 -17.67
C HIS A 189 10.40 -7.82 -16.20
N LEU A 190 11.04 -6.83 -15.58
CA LEU A 190 10.75 -6.45 -14.19
C LEU A 190 9.37 -5.81 -14.01
N LEU A 191 8.80 -5.18 -15.03
CA LEU A 191 7.43 -4.64 -14.96
C LEU A 191 6.37 -5.75 -14.90
N VAL A 192 6.60 -6.87 -15.59
CA VAL A 192 5.61 -7.96 -15.69
C VAL A 192 5.32 -8.59 -14.33
N GLY A 193 4.08 -8.45 -13.87
CA GLY A 193 3.55 -9.13 -12.67
C GLY A 193 4.10 -8.62 -11.33
N ARG A 194 4.91 -7.56 -11.33
CA ARG A 194 5.50 -6.99 -10.10
C ARG A 194 4.78 -5.75 -9.57
N GLY A 195 3.81 -5.21 -10.31
CA GLY A 195 3.06 -4.02 -9.89
C GLY A 195 3.93 -2.77 -9.73
N VAL A 196 5.02 -2.67 -10.50
CA VAL A 196 5.87 -1.48 -10.53
C VAL A 196 5.04 -0.32 -11.10
N ARG A 197 4.88 0.78 -10.36
CA ARG A 197 4.08 1.94 -10.81
C ARG A 197 4.91 3.14 -11.26
N LEU A 198 6.20 3.15 -10.96
CA LEU A 198 7.12 4.24 -11.30
C LEU A 198 8.47 3.67 -11.77
N VAL A 199 8.98 4.21 -12.87
CA VAL A 199 10.34 3.99 -13.36
C VAL A 199 11.05 5.34 -13.43
N VAL A 200 12.12 5.50 -12.66
CA VAL A 200 12.97 6.69 -12.66
C VAL A 200 14.26 6.39 -13.40
N ILE A 201 14.54 7.11 -14.49
CA ILE A 201 15.74 6.93 -15.31
C ILE A 201 16.70 8.11 -15.08
N SER A 202 17.86 7.80 -14.50
CA SER A 202 18.95 8.73 -14.20
C SER A 202 20.19 8.41 -15.06
N GLY A 203 21.13 9.36 -15.16
CA GLY A 203 22.46 9.15 -15.74
C GLY A 203 22.72 9.91 -17.04
N ASP A 204 23.32 9.25 -18.04
CA ASP A 204 23.70 9.90 -19.31
C ASP A 204 22.46 10.39 -20.07
N VAL A 205 22.48 11.66 -20.49
CA VAL A 205 21.33 12.36 -21.11
C VAL A 205 20.81 11.65 -22.36
N ARG A 206 21.70 11.05 -23.17
CA ARG A 206 21.29 10.38 -24.40
C ARG A 206 20.74 8.99 -24.09
N ALA A 207 21.39 8.25 -23.18
CA ALA A 207 20.92 6.94 -22.75
C ALA A 207 19.51 7.00 -22.13
N ARG A 208 19.25 7.97 -21.24
CA ARG A 208 17.92 8.14 -20.61
C ARG A 208 16.84 8.52 -21.63
N ALA A 209 17.17 9.37 -22.61
CA ALA A 209 16.23 9.78 -23.64
C ALA A 209 15.87 8.61 -24.57
N ASP A 210 16.87 7.85 -25.01
CA ASP A 210 16.67 6.66 -25.86
C ASP A 210 15.82 5.60 -25.15
N MET A 211 16.10 5.30 -23.87
CA MET A 211 15.32 4.32 -23.09
C MET A 211 13.88 4.77 -22.87
N ALA A 212 13.66 6.02 -22.48
CA ALA A 212 12.31 6.54 -22.27
C ALA A 212 11.49 6.55 -23.58
N GLN A 213 12.14 6.86 -24.71
CA GLN A 213 11.50 6.79 -26.01
C GLN A 213 11.10 5.36 -26.38
N MET A 214 11.94 4.37 -26.09
CA MET A 214 11.63 2.95 -26.35
C MET A 214 10.53 2.41 -25.44
N LEU A 215 10.52 2.80 -24.16
CA LEU A 215 9.51 2.35 -23.19
C LEU A 215 8.12 2.90 -23.51
N GLY A 216 8.05 4.11 -24.07
CA GLY A 216 6.81 4.78 -24.48
C GLY A 216 5.93 5.21 -23.30
N GLU A 217 4.79 5.81 -23.61
CA GLU A 217 3.75 6.06 -22.62
C GLU A 217 3.04 4.75 -22.26
N ARG A 218 2.72 4.58 -20.97
CA ARG A 218 2.03 3.39 -20.44
C ARG A 218 0.93 3.83 -19.48
N ASP A 219 -0.16 3.08 -19.46
CA ASP A 219 -1.30 3.36 -18.58
C ASP A 219 -1.02 2.91 -17.13
N ASP A 220 -0.15 1.91 -16.94
CA ASP A 220 0.12 1.24 -15.66
C ASP A 220 1.41 1.70 -14.98
N VAL A 221 2.31 2.40 -15.70
CA VAL A 221 3.63 2.79 -15.22
C VAL A 221 3.99 4.22 -15.63
N THR A 222 4.29 5.06 -14.64
CA THR A 222 4.82 6.41 -14.88
C THR A 222 6.33 6.37 -15.09
N ILE A 223 6.83 7.00 -16.15
CA ILE A 223 8.26 7.06 -16.47
C ILE A 223 8.77 8.48 -16.27
N VAL A 224 9.73 8.66 -15.37
CA VAL A 224 10.34 9.95 -15.04
C VAL A 224 11.82 9.92 -15.41
N GLN A 225 12.29 10.96 -16.11
CA GLN A 225 13.71 11.14 -16.37
C GLN A 225 14.28 12.21 -15.45
N THR A 226 15.45 11.96 -14.87
CA THR A 226 16.16 12.89 -13.99
C THR A 226 17.61 13.07 -14.43
N ASP A 227 18.13 14.28 -14.27
CA ASP A 227 19.56 14.58 -14.42
C ASP A 227 20.32 14.56 -13.07
N ALA A 228 19.60 14.44 -11.96
CA ALA A 228 20.17 14.19 -10.63
C ALA A 228 20.81 12.80 -10.57
N GLY A 229 21.91 12.65 -9.82
CA GLY A 229 22.68 11.41 -9.74
C GLY A 229 23.70 11.17 -10.88
N GLY A 230 23.77 12.04 -11.90
CA GLY A 230 24.72 11.90 -13.04
C GLY A 230 26.14 12.44 -12.81
N GLY A 231 26.43 13.04 -11.65
CA GLY A 231 27.66 13.79 -11.38
C GLY A 231 28.62 13.12 -10.38
N ARG A 232 29.94 13.20 -10.65
CA ARG A 232 31.06 12.58 -9.88
C ARG A 232 31.26 13.08 -8.43
N ALA A 233 30.36 13.87 -7.85
CA ALA A 233 30.48 14.34 -6.48
C ALA A 233 29.69 13.40 -5.55
N ALA A 234 30.42 12.55 -4.82
CA ALA A 234 29.86 11.64 -3.82
C ALA A 234 29.17 12.45 -2.70
N GLY A 235 27.90 12.13 -2.42
CA GLY A 235 27.13 12.68 -1.29
C GLY A 235 26.45 14.03 -1.51
N GLY A 236 26.36 14.54 -2.74
CA GLY A 236 25.41 15.62 -3.07
C GLY A 236 24.53 15.32 -4.28
N SER A 237 24.98 14.41 -5.13
CA SER A 237 24.24 13.97 -6.32
C SER A 237 23.17 12.92 -6.00
N ASP A 238 23.37 12.08 -4.98
CA ASP A 238 22.43 11.04 -4.57
C ASP A 238 21.28 11.63 -3.74
N GLU A 239 21.52 12.60 -2.87
CA GLU A 239 20.49 13.30 -2.08
C GLU A 239 19.54 14.06 -2.99
N ALA A 240 20.06 14.72 -4.03
CA ALA A 240 19.25 15.37 -5.06
C ALA A 240 18.40 14.34 -5.83
N LEU A 241 18.98 13.20 -6.18
CA LEU A 241 18.27 12.11 -6.85
C LEU A 241 17.11 11.58 -5.98
N TRP A 242 17.38 11.28 -4.72
CA TRP A 242 16.36 10.81 -3.79
C TRP A 242 15.27 11.85 -3.53
N ALA A 243 15.60 13.14 -3.47
CA ALA A 243 14.60 14.19 -3.37
C ALA A 243 13.67 14.26 -4.60
N GLU A 244 14.19 14.00 -5.80
CA GLU A 244 13.37 13.91 -7.01
C GLU A 244 12.52 12.64 -7.06
N ILE A 245 13.07 11.50 -6.65
CA ILE A 245 12.32 10.24 -6.50
C ILE A 245 11.15 10.44 -5.52
N HIS A 246 11.42 11.03 -4.34
CA HIS A 246 10.37 11.29 -3.34
C HIS A 246 9.28 12.21 -3.87
N ARG A 247 9.64 13.22 -4.68
CA ARG A 247 8.65 14.09 -5.34
C ARG A 247 7.80 13.31 -6.34
N ALA A 248 8.43 12.50 -7.20
CA ALA A 248 7.71 11.69 -8.18
C ALA A 248 6.77 10.66 -7.51
N LEU A 249 7.19 10.07 -6.38
CA LEU A 249 6.33 9.19 -5.59
C LEU A 249 5.12 9.94 -5.01
N ALA A 250 5.34 11.11 -4.41
CA ALA A 250 4.27 11.95 -3.87
C ALA A 250 3.29 12.43 -4.95
N ASP A 251 3.80 12.80 -6.13
CA ASP A 251 2.97 13.20 -7.27
C ASP A 251 2.10 12.03 -7.76
N LEU A 252 2.64 10.80 -7.77
CA LEU A 252 1.89 9.61 -8.16
C LEU A 252 0.80 9.24 -7.15
N GLU A 253 1.10 9.34 -5.86
CA GLU A 253 0.13 9.15 -4.78
C GLU A 253 -1.01 10.17 -4.87
N ALA A 254 -0.67 11.46 -5.00
CA ALA A 254 -1.64 12.54 -5.16
C ALA A 254 -2.52 12.34 -6.41
N HIS A 255 -1.92 11.92 -7.54
CA HIS A 255 -2.67 11.61 -8.75
C HIS A 255 -3.62 10.42 -8.56
N SER A 256 -3.19 9.38 -7.84
CA SER A 256 -4.03 8.22 -7.52
C SER A 256 -5.26 8.63 -6.71
N VAL A 257 -5.09 9.50 -5.71
CA VAL A 257 -6.19 10.06 -4.92
C VAL A 257 -7.13 10.91 -5.77
N ASP A 258 -6.58 11.76 -6.66
CA ASP A 258 -7.37 12.60 -7.56
C ASP A 258 -8.22 11.77 -8.53
N LEU A 259 -7.68 10.69 -9.09
CA LEU A 259 -8.44 9.78 -9.96
C LEU A 259 -9.63 9.13 -9.22
N ILE A 260 -9.43 8.69 -7.97
CA ILE A 260 -10.50 8.15 -7.14
C ILE A 260 -11.56 9.23 -6.87
N ALA A 261 -11.14 10.44 -6.50
CA ALA A 261 -12.04 11.55 -6.26
C ALA A 261 -12.85 11.92 -7.52
N GLN A 262 -12.23 11.92 -8.70
CA GLN A 262 -12.92 12.17 -9.97
C GLN A 262 -13.94 11.07 -10.32
N ARG A 263 -13.62 9.79 -10.06
CA ARG A 263 -14.56 8.67 -10.25
C ARG A 263 -15.76 8.80 -9.32
N LEU A 264 -15.54 9.08 -8.04
CA LEU A 264 -16.60 9.34 -7.05
C LEU A 264 -17.48 10.51 -7.49
N ALA A 265 -16.87 11.64 -7.88
CA ALA A 265 -17.59 12.83 -8.33
C ALA A 265 -18.49 12.57 -9.53
N ARG A 266 -17.97 11.82 -10.52
CA ARG A 266 -18.73 11.46 -11.71
C ARG A 266 -19.94 10.61 -11.35
N GLY A 267 -19.76 9.55 -10.56
CA GLY A 267 -20.86 8.66 -10.20
C GLY A 267 -21.91 9.31 -9.30
N LEU A 268 -21.49 10.18 -8.38
CA LEU A 268 -22.42 10.98 -7.57
C LEU A 268 -23.24 11.96 -8.42
N ALA A 269 -22.63 12.60 -9.41
CA ALA A 269 -23.32 13.55 -10.29
C ALA A 269 -24.43 12.91 -11.14
N VAL A 270 -24.29 11.63 -11.50
CA VAL A 270 -25.29 10.87 -12.27
C VAL A 270 -26.11 9.89 -11.42
N ALA A 271 -25.84 9.82 -10.11
CA ALA A 271 -26.44 8.89 -9.16
C ALA A 271 -26.34 7.40 -9.58
N GLU A 272 -25.22 7.01 -10.19
CA GLU A 272 -24.99 5.66 -10.74
C GLU A 272 -23.57 5.19 -10.39
N GLY A 273 -23.44 3.89 -10.06
CA GLY A 273 -22.13 3.24 -9.88
C GLY A 273 -21.35 3.67 -8.62
N VAL A 274 -21.98 4.46 -7.74
CA VAL A 274 -21.41 4.91 -6.46
C VAL A 274 -22.45 4.82 -5.35
N VAL A 275 -22.01 4.35 -4.18
CA VAL A 275 -22.77 4.39 -2.93
C VAL A 275 -21.92 5.04 -1.83
N THR A 276 -22.57 5.73 -0.90
CA THR A 276 -21.90 6.42 0.21
C THR A 276 -22.56 6.07 1.53
N GLY A 277 -21.76 5.97 2.59
CA GLY A 277 -22.22 5.60 3.92
C GLY A 277 -21.95 4.13 4.24
N PRO A 278 -21.64 3.82 5.51
CA PRO A 278 -21.22 2.49 5.92
C PRO A 278 -22.27 1.41 5.63
N ASP A 279 -23.54 1.67 5.96
CA ASP A 279 -24.64 0.70 5.76
C ASP A 279 -24.91 0.44 4.27
N ALA A 280 -24.95 1.48 3.45
CA ALA A 280 -25.19 1.35 2.01
C ALA A 280 -24.05 0.61 1.30
N VAL A 281 -22.80 0.80 1.77
CA VAL A 281 -21.66 0.03 1.27
C VAL A 281 -21.74 -1.43 1.73
N ALA A 282 -22.11 -1.68 2.99
CA ALA A 282 -22.32 -3.03 3.49
C ALA A 282 -23.39 -3.77 2.67
N ASP A 283 -24.54 -3.16 2.38
CA ASP A 283 -25.57 -3.71 1.51
C ASP A 283 -25.06 -3.99 0.09
N ALA A 284 -24.26 -3.10 -0.48
CA ALA A 284 -23.65 -3.33 -1.79
C ALA A 284 -22.66 -4.51 -1.77
N MET A 285 -21.93 -4.71 -0.67
CA MET A 285 -21.03 -5.86 -0.50
C MET A 285 -21.77 -7.18 -0.37
N VAL A 286 -22.93 -7.21 0.30
CA VAL A 286 -23.80 -8.41 0.35
C VAL A 286 -24.11 -8.90 -1.06
N ASN A 287 -24.35 -7.98 -1.99
CA ASN A 287 -24.67 -8.28 -3.38
C ASN A 287 -23.42 -8.59 -4.24
N GLY A 288 -22.20 -8.43 -3.72
CA GLY A 288 -20.97 -8.57 -4.52
C GLY A 288 -20.82 -7.48 -5.59
N ALA A 289 -21.49 -6.34 -5.41
CA ALA A 289 -21.53 -5.25 -6.38
C ALA A 289 -20.31 -4.32 -6.26
N VAL A 290 -19.54 -4.39 -5.17
CA VAL A 290 -18.45 -3.44 -4.89
C VAL A 290 -17.18 -3.77 -5.68
N GLU A 291 -16.67 -2.79 -6.43
CA GLU A 291 -15.36 -2.83 -7.07
C GLU A 291 -14.28 -2.40 -6.08
N GLN A 292 -14.47 -1.22 -5.49
CA GLN A 292 -13.49 -0.56 -4.65
C GLN A 292 -14.18 0.19 -3.52
N VAL A 293 -13.74 -0.04 -2.29
CA VAL A 293 -14.13 0.70 -1.08
C VAL A 293 -13.16 1.85 -0.89
N VAL A 294 -13.69 3.02 -0.55
CA VAL A 294 -12.92 4.21 -0.24
C VAL A 294 -13.19 4.60 1.20
N LEU A 295 -12.14 4.64 2.01
CA LEU A 295 -12.22 4.85 3.46
C LEU A 295 -11.40 6.06 3.90
N ASP A 296 -12.04 6.97 4.62
CA ASP A 296 -11.39 7.83 5.61
C ASP A 296 -11.39 7.03 6.93
N LEU A 297 -10.24 6.44 7.28
CA LEU A 297 -10.17 5.50 8.41
C LEU A 297 -10.58 6.12 9.75
N PRO A 298 -10.17 7.35 10.14
CA PRO A 298 -10.65 7.98 11.36
C PRO A 298 -12.18 8.11 11.44
N ASP A 299 -12.81 8.62 10.37
CA ASP A 299 -14.26 8.83 10.34
C ASP A 299 -15.03 7.51 10.26
N ALA A 300 -14.54 6.54 9.47
CA ALA A 300 -15.14 5.21 9.36
C ALA A 300 -15.04 4.43 10.69
N ARG A 301 -13.94 4.55 11.43
CA ARG A 301 -13.79 3.93 12.77
C ARG A 301 -14.76 4.50 13.79
N ALA A 302 -15.15 5.77 13.65
CA ALA A 302 -16.02 6.45 14.61
C ALA A 302 -17.50 6.03 14.51
N VAL A 303 -17.86 5.30 13.46
CA VAL A 303 -19.22 4.79 13.24
C VAL A 303 -19.24 3.27 13.28
N GLY A 304 -20.37 2.72 13.70
CA GLY A 304 -20.58 1.29 13.80
C GLY A 304 -21.40 0.73 12.65
N VAL A 305 -21.16 -0.55 12.34
CA VAL A 305 -21.96 -1.38 11.43
C VAL A 305 -22.29 -2.68 12.15
N SER A 306 -23.56 -3.06 12.11
CA SER A 306 -24.05 -4.30 12.69
C SER A 306 -24.29 -5.32 11.58
N ALA A 307 -23.64 -6.48 11.67
CA ALA A 307 -23.84 -7.56 10.70
C ALA A 307 -25.29 -8.06 10.64
N ALA A 308 -26.06 -7.88 11.72
CA ALA A 308 -27.46 -8.28 11.79
C ALA A 308 -28.36 -7.44 10.86
N ASP A 309 -27.97 -6.20 10.56
CA ASP A 309 -28.72 -5.32 9.67
C ASP A 309 -28.41 -5.59 8.18
N HIS A 310 -27.33 -6.35 7.91
CA HIS A 310 -26.85 -6.68 6.57
C HIS A 310 -26.72 -8.21 6.38
N PRO A 311 -27.84 -8.95 6.34
CA PRO A 311 -27.81 -10.40 6.25
C PRO A 311 -27.13 -10.88 4.96
N GLY A 312 -26.09 -11.71 5.10
CA GLY A 312 -25.29 -12.20 3.98
C GLY A 312 -23.96 -11.48 3.78
N LEU A 313 -23.66 -10.47 4.60
CA LEU A 313 -22.35 -9.81 4.58
C LEU A 313 -21.25 -10.82 4.93
N ALA A 314 -20.25 -10.93 4.05
CA ALA A 314 -19.16 -11.88 4.24
C ALA A 314 -18.25 -11.43 5.39
N LEU A 315 -18.36 -12.10 6.54
CA LEU A 315 -17.57 -11.83 7.75
C LEU A 315 -17.21 -13.14 8.46
N PRO A 316 -16.14 -13.14 9.29
CA PRO A 316 -15.89 -14.22 10.24
C PRO A 316 -17.07 -14.43 11.19
N ALA A 317 -17.31 -15.69 11.60
CA ALA A 317 -18.42 -16.04 12.49
C ALA A 317 -18.39 -15.28 13.83
N SER A 318 -17.20 -14.96 14.34
CA SER A 318 -17.02 -14.16 15.57
C SER A 318 -17.59 -12.75 15.46
N ALA A 319 -17.70 -12.19 14.25
CA ALA A 319 -18.20 -10.84 14.00
C ALA A 319 -19.71 -10.80 13.77
N THR A 320 -20.31 -11.87 13.25
CA THR A 320 -21.74 -11.91 12.91
C THR A 320 -22.63 -11.70 14.14
N ASP A 321 -22.23 -12.21 15.30
CA ASP A 321 -23.00 -12.14 16.55
C ASP A 321 -22.50 -11.05 17.53
N ALA A 322 -21.48 -10.27 17.17
CA ALA A 322 -20.82 -9.33 18.07
C ALA A 322 -21.54 -7.99 18.26
N GLY A 323 -22.67 -7.79 17.58
CA GLY A 323 -23.41 -6.53 17.57
C GLY A 323 -22.77 -5.50 16.64
N GLU A 324 -22.79 -4.24 17.06
CA GLU A 324 -22.25 -3.12 16.29
C GLU A 324 -20.71 -3.06 16.44
N LEU A 325 -20.00 -3.08 15.31
CA LEU A 325 -18.54 -3.06 15.23
C LEU A 325 -18.05 -1.85 14.42
N PRO A 326 -16.82 -1.35 14.64
CA PRO A 326 -16.28 -0.24 13.86
C PRO A 326 -16.34 -0.50 12.35
N ALA A 327 -16.83 0.48 11.57
CA ALA A 327 -17.09 0.29 10.15
C ALA A 327 -15.80 0.04 9.35
N ASP A 328 -14.67 0.62 9.76
CA ASP A 328 -13.36 0.32 9.17
C ASP A 328 -13.06 -1.19 9.23
N GLN A 329 -13.26 -1.82 10.39
CA GLN A 329 -13.00 -3.25 10.57
C GLN A 329 -13.97 -4.12 9.76
N VAL A 330 -15.28 -3.80 9.81
CA VAL A 330 -16.31 -4.56 9.09
C VAL A 330 -16.09 -4.51 7.58
N LEU A 331 -15.85 -3.31 7.04
CA LEU A 331 -15.71 -3.12 5.60
C LEU A 331 -14.38 -3.65 5.07
N LEU A 332 -13.29 -3.59 5.86
CA LEU A 332 -12.03 -4.25 5.49
C LEU A 332 -12.17 -5.78 5.44
N ALA A 333 -12.88 -6.37 6.40
CA ALA A 333 -13.14 -7.81 6.43
C ALA A 333 -13.98 -8.24 5.23
N ALA A 334 -15.09 -7.55 4.99
CA ALA A 334 -15.97 -7.85 3.88
C ALA A 334 -15.29 -7.61 2.52
N ALA A 335 -14.47 -6.55 2.38
CA ALA A 335 -13.68 -6.32 1.17
C ALA A 335 -12.69 -7.45 0.90
N ALA A 336 -11.96 -7.92 1.92
CA ALA A 336 -11.01 -9.02 1.78
C ALA A 336 -11.69 -10.34 1.37
N LEU A 337 -12.91 -10.60 1.87
CA LEU A 337 -13.66 -11.82 1.58
C LEU A 337 -14.43 -11.77 0.25
N THR A 338 -14.79 -10.59 -0.23
CA THR A 338 -15.53 -10.36 -1.49
C THR A 338 -14.63 -9.95 -2.65
N ASP A 339 -13.32 -9.87 -2.42
CA ASP A 339 -12.32 -9.46 -3.40
C ASP A 339 -12.50 -8.03 -3.93
N ALA A 340 -13.03 -7.14 -3.08
CA ALA A 340 -13.09 -5.72 -3.36
C ALA A 340 -11.73 -5.06 -3.09
N GLU A 341 -11.39 -4.08 -3.91
CA GLU A 341 -10.24 -3.22 -3.64
C GLU A 341 -10.56 -2.26 -2.48
N VAL A 342 -9.54 -1.80 -1.77
CA VAL A 342 -9.64 -0.79 -0.72
C VAL A 342 -8.65 0.32 -1.01
N SER A 343 -9.10 1.57 -0.91
CA SER A 343 -8.23 2.73 -0.91
C SER A 343 -8.49 3.61 0.29
N VAL A 344 -7.40 4.09 0.90
CA VAL A 344 -7.46 4.98 2.05
C VAL A 344 -7.26 6.41 1.58
N VAL A 345 -8.22 7.27 1.89
CA VAL A 345 -8.08 8.70 1.60
C VAL A 345 -7.40 9.36 2.80
N PRO A 346 -6.32 10.15 2.60
CA PRO A 346 -5.70 10.89 3.67
C PRO A 346 -6.71 11.87 4.29
N HIS A 347 -6.96 11.76 5.60
CA HIS A 347 -7.87 12.65 6.33
C HIS A 347 -7.48 14.14 6.20
N GLU A 348 -6.18 14.43 6.02
CA GLU A 348 -5.64 15.78 5.85
C GLU A 348 -5.89 16.40 4.45
N MET A 349 -6.35 15.60 3.49
CA MET A 349 -6.82 16.08 2.19
C MET A 349 -8.35 16.05 2.16
N PRO A 350 -9.03 17.09 2.70
CA PRO A 350 -10.48 17.11 2.72
C PRO A 350 -11.00 17.11 1.28
N LEU A 351 -11.79 16.09 0.97
CA LEU A 351 -12.56 16.06 -0.26
C LEU A 351 -13.52 17.27 -0.29
N PRO A 352 -13.83 17.83 -1.48
CA PRO A 352 -14.90 18.82 -1.63
C PRO A 352 -16.17 18.40 -0.86
N ARG A 353 -16.97 19.35 -0.37
CA ARG A 353 -18.16 19.04 0.45
C ARG A 353 -19.14 18.10 -0.26
N GLU A 354 -19.20 18.20 -1.58
CA GLU A 354 -20.03 17.38 -2.47
C GLU A 354 -19.50 15.94 -2.60
N LEU A 355 -18.25 15.69 -2.21
CA LEU A 355 -17.54 14.41 -2.21
C LEU A 355 -17.19 13.94 -0.79
N THR A 356 -17.69 14.65 0.24
CA THR A 356 -17.50 14.21 1.63
C THR A 356 -18.14 12.84 1.78
N LEU A 357 -17.31 11.85 2.08
CA LEU A 357 -17.77 10.49 2.29
C LEU A 357 -18.72 10.50 3.48
N SER A 358 -19.91 9.94 3.32
CA SER A 358 -20.86 9.86 4.43
C SER A 358 -20.25 8.97 5.52
N SER A 359 -19.94 9.57 6.66
CA SER A 359 -19.20 8.92 7.76
C SER A 359 -17.86 8.31 7.33
N GLY A 360 -17.14 8.95 6.40
CA GLY A 360 -15.83 8.46 5.95
C GLY A 360 -15.88 7.26 5.00
N VAL A 361 -17.05 6.85 4.51
CA VAL A 361 -17.20 5.64 3.69
C VAL A 361 -17.87 5.92 2.34
N ALA A 362 -17.28 5.39 1.27
CA ALA A 362 -17.95 5.21 -0.03
C ALA A 362 -17.48 3.94 -0.74
N ALA A 363 -18.18 3.55 -1.81
CA ALA A 363 -17.73 2.50 -2.70
C ALA A 363 -18.07 2.82 -4.16
N LEU A 364 -17.15 2.45 -5.05
CA LEU A 364 -17.35 2.33 -6.48
C LEU A 364 -17.89 0.93 -6.79
N LEU A 365 -18.93 0.85 -7.60
CA LEU A 365 -19.60 -0.40 -7.93
C LEU A 365 -19.16 -0.95 -9.29
N ARG A 366 -19.00 -2.28 -9.38
CA ARG A 366 -18.77 -3.03 -10.63
C ARG A 366 -20.00 -3.00 -11.53
N TRP A 367 -21.18 -3.02 -10.91
CA TRP A 367 -22.50 -3.02 -11.52
C TRP A 367 -23.51 -2.44 -10.53
N ASP A 368 -24.58 -1.84 -11.04
CA ASP A 368 -25.63 -1.22 -10.23
C ASP A 368 -26.96 -1.95 -10.51
N ASP A 369 -27.46 -2.70 -9.52
CA ASP A 369 -28.75 -3.39 -9.60
C ASP A 369 -29.93 -2.49 -9.23
N ARG A 370 -29.71 -1.18 -9.10
CA ARG A 370 -30.80 -0.22 -9.02
C ARG A 370 -31.64 -0.31 -10.30
N THR A 371 -32.70 -1.12 -10.25
CA THR A 371 -33.88 -0.90 -11.08
C THR A 371 -34.25 0.58 -10.93
N PRO A 372 -34.35 1.35 -12.02
CA PRO A 372 -34.81 2.73 -11.91
C PRO A 372 -36.12 2.72 -11.14
N THR A 373 -36.20 3.48 -10.05
CA THR A 373 -37.48 3.70 -9.38
C THR A 373 -38.41 4.35 -10.40
N GLU A 374 -39.33 3.55 -10.95
CA GLU A 374 -40.44 4.07 -11.74
C GLU A 374 -41.26 5.00 -10.84
N GLY A 375 -41.16 6.31 -11.09
CA GLY A 375 -42.24 7.25 -10.81
C GLY A 375 -42.00 8.27 -9.70
N GLU A 376 -41.24 9.33 -9.99
CA GLU A 376 -41.72 10.68 -9.69
C GLU A 376 -42.26 11.29 -10.98
N THR A 377 -43.57 11.12 -11.18
CA THR A 377 -44.29 11.86 -12.22
C THR A 377 -44.32 13.32 -11.79
N PRO A 378 -43.87 14.29 -12.59
CA PRO A 378 -44.01 15.70 -12.25
C PRO A 378 -45.51 16.02 -12.22
N ALA A 379 -45.99 16.52 -11.08
CA ALA A 379 -47.35 17.00 -10.94
C ALA A 379 -47.64 18.04 -12.02
N ALA A 380 -48.52 17.70 -12.96
CA ALA A 380 -49.12 18.65 -13.87
C ALA A 380 -50.00 19.59 -13.02
N GLY A 381 -49.66 20.88 -13.03
CA GLY A 381 -50.48 21.92 -12.43
C GLY A 381 -51.76 22.13 -13.21
N ASP A 382 -52.85 22.35 -12.46
CA ASP A 382 -54.06 23.05 -12.92
C ASP A 382 -53.99 24.53 -12.51
#